data_AF-A0A4W3GMS9-F1
#
_entry.id   AF-A0A4W3GMS9-F1
#
_cell.length_a   1.000
_cell.length_b   1.000
_cell.length_c   1.000
_cell.angle_alpha   90.00
_cell.angle_beta   90.00
_cell.angle_gamma   90.00
#
_symmetry.space_group_name_H-M   'P 1'
#
loop_
_entity.id
_entity.type
_entity.pdbx_description
1 polymer ?
#
loop_
_entity_poly.entity_id
_entity_poly.type
_entity_poly.pdbx_seq_one_letter_code
_entity_poly.pdbx_strand_id
1 'polypeptide(L)'
;LTLPHWSSGGSNDTAVQRFDKSLEEFYALCDQVELCLRLAFECLSQSIDSAKHSPILVPTATKPDTVQAESLSYSQYLSMIKSQISCAKDIHNALLECSKRIASKGHASQGVL
;
A
#
# COMPACT_ATOMS: atom_id res chain seq x y z
N LEU A 1 -18.91 52.21 50.10
CA LEU A 1 -19.76 51.01 49.88
C LEU A 1 -19.50 50.50 48.48
N THR A 2 -18.50 49.64 48.30
CA THR A 2 -18.15 49.03 47.02
C THR A 2 -18.96 47.74 46.83
N LEU A 3 -19.77 47.68 45.78
CA LEU A 3 -20.54 46.50 45.39
C LEU A 3 -19.60 45.34 45.00
N PRO A 4 -19.89 44.08 45.38
CA PRO A 4 -19.14 42.95 44.89
C PRO A 4 -19.56 42.64 43.45
N HIS A 5 -18.58 42.69 42.53
CA HIS A 5 -18.72 42.22 41.16
C HIS A 5 -18.93 40.70 41.18
N TRP A 6 -20.17 40.26 40.94
CA TRP A 6 -20.51 38.86 40.66
C TRP A 6 -19.84 38.45 39.33
N SER A 7 -18.69 37.76 39.41
CA SER A 7 -18.08 37.13 38.24
C SER A 7 -18.67 35.74 38.06
N SER A 8 -19.76 35.64 37.29
CA SER A 8 -20.40 34.38 36.89
C SER A 8 -19.78 33.72 35.67
N GLY A 9 -18.60 34.15 35.21
CA GLY A 9 -18.09 33.77 33.89
C GLY A 9 -17.37 32.40 33.83
N GLY A 10 -16.80 31.91 34.93
CA GLY A 10 -15.76 30.88 34.84
C GLY A 10 -16.21 29.46 34.52
N SER A 11 -17.46 29.08 34.82
CA SER A 11 -17.88 27.66 34.76
C SER A 11 -18.43 27.24 33.38
N ASN A 12 -19.04 28.18 32.65
CA ASN A 12 -19.64 27.91 31.34
C ASN A 12 -18.57 27.82 30.24
N ASP A 13 -17.55 28.68 30.30
CA ASP A 13 -16.41 28.64 29.37
C ASP A 13 -15.67 27.30 29.42
N THR A 14 -15.48 26.71 30.60
CA THR A 14 -14.81 25.41 30.70
C THR A 14 -15.67 24.25 30.17
N ALA A 15 -16.99 24.37 30.18
CA ALA A 15 -17.88 23.37 29.60
C ALA A 15 -17.87 23.44 28.07
N VAL A 16 -17.91 24.67 27.52
CA VAL A 16 -17.78 24.93 26.08
C VAL A 16 -16.43 24.43 25.56
N GLN A 17 -15.33 24.75 26.24
CA GLN A 17 -13.99 24.27 25.85
C GLN A 17 -13.86 22.75 25.86
N ARG A 18 -14.51 22.05 26.80
CA ARG A 18 -14.51 20.58 26.80
C ARG A 18 -15.30 20.01 25.63
N PHE A 19 -16.43 20.63 25.31
CA PHE A 19 -17.26 20.23 24.18
C PHE A 19 -16.53 20.44 22.85
N ASP A 20 -15.92 21.61 22.64
CA ASP A 20 -15.14 21.92 21.45
C ASP A 20 -13.99 20.93 21.26
N LYS A 21 -13.29 20.59 22.35
CA LYS A 21 -12.25 19.56 22.33
C LYS A 21 -12.81 18.18 21.97
N SER A 22 -13.94 17.77 22.53
CA SER A 22 -14.57 16.49 22.19
C SER A 22 -15.04 16.44 20.73
N LEU A 23 -15.48 17.57 20.17
CA LEU A 23 -15.80 17.67 18.75
C LEU A 23 -14.55 17.56 17.88
N GLU A 24 -13.46 18.24 18.24
CA GLU A 24 -12.19 18.14 17.54
C GLU A 24 -11.67 16.68 17.52
N GLU A 25 -11.71 16.00 18.67
CA GLU A 25 -11.34 14.59 18.79
C GLU A 25 -12.25 13.67 17.94
N PHE A 26 -13.54 13.98 17.86
CA PHE A 26 -14.47 13.24 17.00
C PHE A 26 -14.13 13.40 15.52
N TYR A 27 -13.87 14.62 15.05
CA TYR A 27 -13.48 14.85 13.66
C TYR A 27 -12.14 14.21 13.33
N ALA A 28 -11.15 14.32 14.23
CA ALA A 28 -9.86 13.65 14.06
C ALA A 28 -10.02 12.12 13.97
N LEU A 29 -10.94 11.54 14.75
CA LEU A 29 -11.25 10.11 14.67
C LEU A 29 -11.93 9.75 13.35
N CYS A 30 -12.86 10.57 12.85
CA CYS A 30 -13.48 10.37 11.55
C CYS A 30 -12.44 10.38 10.41
N ASP A 31 -11.52 11.35 10.42
CA ASP A 31 -10.44 11.46 9.44
C ASP A 31 -9.54 10.22 9.48
N GLN A 32 -9.20 9.74 10.68
CA GLN A 32 -8.39 8.54 10.87
C GLN A 32 -9.11 7.30 10.33
N VAL A 33 -10.41 7.14 10.60
CA VAL A 33 -11.21 6.02 10.10
C VAL A 33 -11.29 6.06 8.57
N GLU A 34 -11.53 7.22 7.97
CA GLU A 34 -11.55 7.39 6.52
C GLU A 34 -10.22 6.97 5.88
N LEU A 35 -9.10 7.43 6.46
CA LEU A 35 -7.77 7.06 5.99
C LEU A 35 -7.53 5.55 6.10
N CYS A 36 -7.85 4.95 7.25
CA CYS A 36 -7.69 3.51 7.47
C CYS A 36 -8.51 2.69 6.46
N LEU A 37 -9.74 3.12 6.14
CA LEU A 37 -10.59 2.43 5.16
C LEU A 37 -10.02 2.52 3.74
N ARG A 38 -9.48 3.67 3.33
CA ARG A 38 -8.80 3.83 2.04
C ARG A 38 -7.60 2.90 1.93
N LEU A 39 -6.74 2.91 2.94
CA LEU A 39 -5.55 2.05 2.97
C LEU A 39 -5.93 0.57 2.96
N ALA A 40 -6.94 0.17 3.73
CA ALA A 40 -7.42 -1.21 3.74
C ALA A 40 -7.92 -1.65 2.35
N PHE A 41 -8.63 -0.77 1.63
CA PHE A 41 -9.09 -1.03 0.28
C PHE A 41 -7.92 -1.17 -0.71
N GLU A 42 -6.90 -0.31 -0.62
CA GLU A 42 -5.70 -0.41 -1.44
C GLU A 42 -4.92 -1.70 -1.16
N CYS A 43 -4.77 -2.08 0.12
CA CYS A 43 -4.15 -3.34 0.53
C CYS A 43 -4.92 -4.54 -0.01
N LEU A 44 -6.26 -4.53 0.03
CA LEU A 44 -7.08 -5.60 -0.55
C LEU A 44 -6.90 -5.68 -2.07
N SER A 45 -6.96 -4.54 -2.75
CA SER A 45 -6.76 -4.47 -4.20
C SER A 45 -5.38 -5.02 -4.59
N GLN A 46 -4.34 -4.59 -3.88
CA GLN A 46 -2.98 -5.09 -4.05
C GLN A 46 -2.88 -6.59 -3.75
N SER A 47 -3.56 -7.10 -2.72
CA SER A 47 -3.60 -8.53 -2.41
C SER A 47 -4.25 -9.34 -3.53
N ILE A 48 -5.34 -8.85 -4.11
CA ILE A 48 -6.04 -9.49 -5.22
C ILE A 48 -5.13 -9.53 -6.45
N ASP A 49 -4.50 -8.42 -6.80
CA ASP A 49 -3.60 -8.35 -7.95
C ASP A 49 -2.33 -9.18 -7.73
N SER A 50 -1.79 -9.17 -6.51
CA SER A 50 -0.70 -10.06 -6.11
C SER A 50 -1.10 -11.52 -6.28
N ALA A 51 -2.28 -11.94 -5.83
CA ALA A 51 -2.74 -13.33 -5.96
C ALA A 51 -2.93 -13.78 -7.42
N LYS A 52 -3.28 -12.87 -8.34
CA LYS A 52 -3.38 -13.19 -9.78
C LYS A 52 -2.02 -13.48 -10.42
N HIS A 53 -0.94 -12.90 -9.89
CA HIS A 53 0.38 -12.95 -10.51
C HIS A 53 1.41 -13.75 -9.70
N SER A 54 1.12 -13.97 -8.42
CA SER A 54 1.94 -14.73 -7.49
C SER A 54 1.51 -16.21 -7.47
N PRO A 55 2.45 -17.16 -7.51
CA PRO A 55 2.11 -18.57 -7.42
C PRO A 55 1.41 -18.92 -6.11
N ILE A 56 0.16 -19.36 -6.17
CA ILE A 56 -0.44 -20.09 -5.04
C ILE A 56 0.34 -21.40 -4.89
N LEU A 57 0.87 -21.63 -3.68
CA LEU A 57 1.58 -22.87 -3.34
C LEU A 57 0.67 -24.06 -3.67
N VAL A 58 1.16 -24.94 -4.54
CA VAL A 58 0.54 -26.24 -4.79
C VAL A 58 0.42 -26.94 -3.44
N PRO A 59 -0.77 -27.41 -3.01
CA PRO A 59 -0.90 -28.18 -1.79
C PRO A 59 -0.03 -29.42 -1.87
N THR A 60 1.10 -29.41 -1.17
CA THR A 60 1.83 -30.63 -0.87
C THR A 60 0.97 -31.39 0.13
N ALA A 61 0.46 -32.54 -0.30
CA ALA A 61 -0.55 -33.32 0.39
C ALA A 61 -0.19 -33.63 1.86
N THR A 62 -0.58 -32.75 2.79
CA THR A 62 -0.63 -33.10 4.20
C THR A 62 -1.69 -32.24 4.91
N LYS A 63 -2.85 -32.87 5.11
CA LYS A 63 -3.99 -32.54 6.00
C LYS A 63 -5.16 -31.76 5.37
N PRO A 64 -6.38 -32.35 5.40
CA PRO A 64 -7.60 -31.71 4.92
C PRO A 64 -8.33 -31.07 6.11
N ASP A 65 -8.16 -29.78 6.41
CA ASP A 65 -9.20 -29.08 7.22
C ASP A 65 -9.13 -27.55 7.30
N THR A 66 -8.52 -26.87 6.34
CA THR A 66 -8.57 -25.39 6.33
C THR A 66 -8.87 -24.90 4.93
N VAL A 67 -10.05 -24.30 4.79
CA VAL A 67 -10.53 -23.41 3.72
C VAL A 67 -9.67 -23.49 2.45
N GLN A 68 -10.16 -24.23 1.46
CA GLN A 68 -9.54 -24.39 0.14
C GLN A 68 -9.23 -23.01 -0.46
N ALA A 69 -8.02 -22.51 -0.23
CA ALA A 69 -7.39 -21.57 -1.13
C ALA A 69 -7.36 -22.24 -2.50
N GLU A 70 -7.92 -21.59 -3.51
CA GLU A 70 -8.01 -22.09 -4.89
C GLU A 70 -6.65 -22.62 -5.33
N SER A 71 -6.47 -23.94 -5.27
CA SER A 71 -5.17 -24.54 -5.56
C SER A 71 -4.98 -24.64 -7.06
N LEU A 72 -3.87 -24.08 -7.54
CA LEU A 72 -3.50 -24.19 -8.95
C LEU A 72 -3.16 -25.65 -9.27
N SER A 73 -3.69 -26.15 -10.39
CA SER A 73 -3.24 -27.44 -10.92
C SER A 73 -1.78 -27.36 -11.33
N TYR A 74 -1.07 -28.50 -11.34
CA TYR A 74 0.34 -28.55 -11.72
C TYR A 74 0.61 -27.99 -13.13
N SER A 75 -0.33 -28.19 -14.07
CA SER A 75 -0.24 -27.64 -15.43
C SER A 75 -0.36 -26.11 -15.46
N GLN A 76 -1.31 -25.55 -14.68
CA GLN A 76 -1.45 -24.10 -14.52
C GLN A 76 -0.21 -23.50 -13.84
N TYR A 77 0.33 -24.16 -12.82
CA TYR A 77 1.58 -23.79 -12.17
C TYR A 77 2.73 -23.72 -13.17
N LEU A 78 2.94 -24.77 -13.97
CA LEU A 78 3.98 -24.78 -15.00
C LEU A 78 3.80 -23.67 -16.04
N SER A 79 2.57 -23.38 -16.47
CA SER A 79 2.28 -22.29 -17.41
C SER A 79 2.66 -20.93 -16.83
N MET A 80 2.28 -20.67 -15.59
CA MET A 80 2.62 -19.44 -14.87
C MET A 80 4.14 -19.27 -14.69
N ILE A 81 4.85 -20.31 -14.23
CA ILE A 81 6.31 -20.26 -14.07
C ILE A 81 7.01 -19.96 -15.39
N LYS A 82 6.56 -20.56 -16.50
CA LYS A 82 7.09 -20.24 -17.84
C LYS A 82 6.86 -18.77 -18.22
N SER A 83 5.68 -18.23 -17.94
CA SER A 83 5.37 -16.82 -18.17
C SER A 83 6.26 -15.88 -17.33
N GLN A 84 6.48 -16.21 -16.06
CA GLN A 84 7.36 -15.43 -15.16
C GLN A 84 8.82 -15.45 -15.66
N ILE A 85 9.31 -16.62 -16.09
CA ILE A 85 10.64 -16.75 -16.70
C ILE A 85 10.75 -15.87 -17.97
N SER A 86 9.71 -15.84 -18.81
CA SER A 86 9.70 -15.00 -20.01
C SER A 86 9.77 -13.51 -19.65
N CYS A 87 8.90 -13.06 -18.73
CA CYS A 87 8.87 -11.68 -18.28
C CYS A 87 10.22 -11.22 -17.71
N ALA A 88 10.87 -12.06 -16.89
CA ALA A 88 12.19 -11.78 -16.35
C ALA A 88 13.25 -11.65 -17.45
N LYS A 89 13.19 -12.50 -18.50
CA LYS A 89 14.06 -12.38 -19.67
C LYS A 89 13.81 -11.09 -20.44
N ASP A 90 12.56 -10.70 -20.62
CA ASP A 90 12.19 -9.48 -21.34
C ASP A 90 12.70 -8.22 -20.60
N ILE A 91 12.54 -8.18 -19.28
CA ILE A 91 13.12 -7.12 -18.42
C ILE A 91 14.65 -7.10 -18.54
N HIS A 92 15.30 -8.26 -18.45
CA HIS A 92 16.75 -8.36 -18.57
C HIS A 92 17.23 -7.83 -19.93
N ASN A 93 16.58 -8.23 -21.02
CA ASN A 93 16.92 -7.79 -22.36
C ASN A 93 16.74 -6.27 -22.50
N ALA A 94 15.63 -5.72 -22.00
CA ALA A 94 15.39 -4.28 -22.02
C ALA A 94 16.48 -3.50 -21.26
N LEU A 95 16.85 -3.97 -20.06
CA LEU A 95 17.92 -3.35 -19.26
C LEU A 95 19.29 -3.48 -19.94
N LEU A 96 19.58 -4.63 -20.54
CA LEU A 96 20.83 -4.89 -21.26
C LEU A 96 20.97 -3.97 -22.49
N GLU A 97 19.90 -3.81 -23.27
CA GLU A 97 19.89 -2.90 -24.43
C GLU A 97 20.04 -1.43 -24.00
N CYS A 98 19.38 -1.02 -22.91
CA CYS A 98 19.59 0.30 -22.31
C CYS A 98 21.05 0.52 -21.88
N SER A 99 21.65 -0.47 -21.21
CA SER A 99 23.05 -0.42 -20.78
C SER A 99 24.01 -0.28 -21.96
N LYS A 100 23.82 -1.08 -23.02
CA LYS A 100 24.63 -1.00 -24.25
C LYS A 100 24.54 0.38 -24.90
N ARG A 101 23.34 0.98 -24.99
CA ARG A 101 23.13 2.32 -25.55
C ARG A 101 23.85 3.41 -24.76
N ILE A 102 23.88 3.28 -23.43
CA ILE A 102 24.61 4.22 -22.56
C ILE A 102 26.12 4.06 -22.76
N ALA A 103 26.63 2.82 -22.72
CA ALA A 103 28.05 2.53 -22.88
C ALA A 103 28.60 2.97 -24.26
N SER A 104 27.81 2.81 -25.32
CA SER A 104 28.19 3.23 -26.67
C SER A 104 28.12 4.76 -26.87
N LYS A 105 27.28 5.48 -26.11
CA LYS A 105 27.23 6.95 -26.15
C LYS A 105 28.39 7.63 -25.41
N GLY A 106 29.07 6.91 -24.51
CA GLY A 106 30.29 7.39 -23.83
C GLY A 106 31.53 7.50 -24.71
N HIS A 107 31.55 6.86 -25.89
CA HIS A 107 32.70 6.87 -26.81
C HIS A 107 32.62 7.93 -27.92
N ALA A 108 31.50 8.62 -28.08
CA ALA A 108 31.31 9.62 -29.15
C ALA A 108 31.67 11.06 -28.74
N SER A 109 32.16 11.27 -27.51
CA SER A 109 32.43 12.61 -26.95
C SER A 109 33.90 12.93 -26.68
N GLN A 110 34.85 12.08 -27.09
CA GLN A 110 36.28 12.40 -27.05
C GLN A 110 36.85 12.38 -28.47
N GLY A 111 36.77 13.51 -29.16
CA GLY A 111 37.30 13.64 -30.51
C GLY A 111 37.00 14.94 -31.24
N VAL A 112 36.86 16.07 -30.53
CA VAL A 112 37.00 17.42 -31.09
C VAL A 112 37.58 18.32 -30.00
N LEU A 113 38.91 18.33 -29.88
CA LEU A 113 39.76 19.49 -29.59
C LEU A 113 41.23 19.06 -29.63
#